data_AF-A0A9X4B183-F1
#
_entry.id   AF-A0A9X4B183-F1
#
_cell.length_a   1.000
_cell.length_b   1.000
_cell.length_c   1.000
_cell.angle_alpha   90.00
_cell.angle_beta   90.00
_cell.angle_gamma   90.00
#
_symmetry.space_group_name_H-M   'P 1'
#
loop_
_entity.id
_entity.type
_entity.pdbx_description
1 polymer ?
#
loop_
_entity_poly.entity_id
_entity_poly.type
_entity_poly.pdbx_seq_one_letter_code
_entity_poly.pdbx_strand_id
1 'polypeptide(L)'
;MDFKKFAEDDYCDIYPNRICDNCGDCLEEEGIDVRAIKIEDIAKTVEENEFLENEYKKMIEALKEEKLSTEELDEVGEYALENESSDYVDAFDHIEYIDDLDILGDDSLEDATEEIFPGVRKLKGKY
;
A
#
# COMPACT_ATOMS: atom_id res chain seq x y z
N MET A 1 -31.71 8.03 36.70
CA MET A 1 -31.53 7.08 35.58
C MET A 1 -31.93 7.86 34.34
N ASP A 2 -31.00 8.60 33.76
CA ASP A 2 -31.24 9.30 32.50
C ASP A 2 -31.32 8.23 31.41
N PHE A 3 -32.53 7.91 30.98
CA PHE A 3 -32.73 7.15 29.76
C PHE A 3 -32.30 8.08 28.63
N LYS A 4 -31.03 7.96 28.19
CA LYS A 4 -30.57 8.58 26.95
C LYS A 4 -31.53 8.14 25.87
N LYS A 5 -32.37 9.07 25.41
CA LYS A 5 -33.22 8.86 24.25
C LYS A 5 -32.31 8.95 23.05
N PHE A 6 -31.93 7.79 22.53
CA PHE A 6 -31.23 7.67 21.26
C PHE A 6 -32.21 7.98 20.13
N ALA A 7 -31.78 8.79 19.18
CA ALA A 7 -32.52 9.07 17.96
C ALA A 7 -32.52 7.82 17.06
N GLU A 8 -33.41 7.77 16.07
CA GLU A 8 -33.45 6.64 15.13
C GLU A 8 -32.10 6.46 14.40
N ASP A 9 -31.38 7.57 14.15
CA ASP A 9 -30.06 7.59 13.51
C ASP A 9 -28.92 7.02 14.38
N ASP A 10 -29.15 6.80 15.68
CA ASP A 10 -28.13 6.24 16.59
C ASP A 10 -28.10 4.69 16.55
N TYR A 11 -29.07 4.06 15.89
CA TYR A 11 -29.16 2.61 15.79
C TYR A 11 -28.44 2.09 14.53
N CYS A 12 -27.90 0.88 14.63
CA CYS A 12 -27.17 0.24 13.55
C CYS A 12 -28.13 -0.21 12.43
N ASP A 13 -27.79 0.14 11.18
CA ASP A 13 -28.59 -0.19 9.99
C ASP A 13 -28.76 -1.70 9.77
N ILE A 14 -27.74 -2.51 10.09
CA ILE A 14 -27.79 -3.98 9.96
C ILE A 14 -28.40 -4.64 11.19
N TYR A 15 -28.17 -4.05 12.36
CA TYR A 15 -28.57 -4.61 13.65
C TYR A 15 -29.54 -3.66 14.36
N PRO A 16 -30.86 -3.74 14.08
CA PRO A 16 -31.87 -2.75 14.53
C PRO A 16 -31.97 -2.52 16.05
N ASN A 17 -31.41 -3.43 16.87
CA ASN A 17 -31.43 -3.35 18.33
C ASN A 17 -30.05 -3.00 18.92
N ARG A 18 -29.07 -2.61 18.09
CA ARG A 18 -27.71 -2.24 18.49
C ARG A 18 -27.51 -0.75 18.22
N ILE A 19 -26.87 -0.05 19.15
CA ILE A 19 -26.41 1.32 18.93
C ILE A 19 -25.21 1.27 17.99
N CYS A 20 -25.18 2.12 16.96
CA CYS A 20 -24.05 2.20 16.03
C CYS A 20 -22.79 2.63 16.78
N ASP A 21 -21.75 1.80 16.69
CA ASP A 21 -20.43 2.01 17.29
C ASP A 21 -19.32 2.14 16.24
N ASN A 22 -19.68 2.40 14.97
CA ASN A 22 -18.76 2.47 13.83
C ASN A 22 -17.85 1.23 13.67
N CYS A 23 -18.33 0.03 14.01
CA CYS A 23 -17.60 -1.22 13.80
C CYS A 23 -17.31 -1.55 12.32
N GLY A 24 -18.06 -0.98 11.37
CA GLY A 24 -17.80 -1.15 9.94
C GLY A 24 -18.43 -2.39 9.30
N ASP A 25 -19.17 -3.21 10.05
CA ASP A 25 -19.85 -4.42 9.52
C ASP A 25 -20.73 -4.12 8.29
N CYS A 26 -21.28 -2.91 8.20
CA CYS A 26 -22.09 -2.46 7.06
C CYS A 26 -21.32 -2.09 5.80
N LEU A 27 -19.99 -2.03 5.88
CA LEU A 27 -19.10 -1.84 4.73
C LEU A 27 -18.66 -3.18 4.13
N GLU A 28 -18.74 -4.28 4.90
CA GLU A 28 -18.29 -5.59 4.45
C GLU A 28 -19.30 -6.29 3.52
N GLU A 29 -20.61 -6.05 3.68
CA GLU A 29 -21.65 -6.66 2.83
C GLU A 29 -21.64 -6.14 1.38
N GLU A 30 -21.23 -4.89 1.15
CA GLU A 30 -21.20 -4.30 -0.21
C GLU A 30 -19.87 -4.55 -0.94
N GLY A 31 -18.87 -5.17 -0.29
CA GLY A 31 -17.60 -5.62 -0.88
C GLY A 31 -16.74 -4.53 -1.54
N ILE A 32 -17.22 -3.28 -1.56
CA ILE A 32 -16.60 -2.10 -2.14
C ILE A 32 -17.08 -0.92 -1.30
N ASP A 33 -16.14 -0.14 -0.76
CA ASP A 33 -16.41 1.10 -0.05
C ASP A 33 -16.89 2.17 -1.07
N VAL A 34 -18.18 2.14 -1.42
CA VAL A 34 -18.81 3.08 -2.36
C VAL A 34 -19.24 4.39 -1.69
N ARG A 35 -19.11 4.49 -0.36
CA ARG A 35 -19.37 5.74 0.35
C ARG A 35 -18.17 6.66 0.16
N ALA A 36 -18.40 7.75 -0.58
CA ALA A 36 -17.41 8.78 -0.77
C ALA A 36 -17.01 9.38 0.59
N ILE A 37 -15.81 9.06 1.06
CA ILE A 37 -15.18 9.75 2.18
C ILE A 37 -14.89 11.17 1.69
N LYS A 38 -15.61 12.16 2.22
CA LYS A 38 -15.29 13.56 1.98
C LYS A 38 -13.97 13.88 2.67
N ILE A 39 -12.90 13.96 1.88
CA ILE A 39 -11.56 14.34 2.37
C ILE A 39 -11.59 15.72 3.08
N GLU A 40 -12.57 16.56 2.75
CA GLU A 40 -12.84 17.86 3.38
C GLU A 40 -13.37 17.75 4.83
N ASP A 41 -14.07 16.66 5.16
CA ASP A 41 -14.69 16.43 6.47
C ASP A 41 -13.76 15.68 7.44
N ILE A 42 -12.62 15.15 6.95
CA ILE A 42 -11.52 14.68 7.79
C ILE A 42 -10.81 15.93 8.32
N ALA A 43 -11.37 16.52 9.38
CA ALA A 43 -10.98 17.81 9.93
C ALA A 43 -9.46 17.99 10.00
N LYS A 44 -8.94 18.95 9.22
CA LYS A 44 -7.59 19.50 9.37
C LYS A 44 -7.63 20.62 10.39
N THR A 45 -7.71 20.32 11.69
CA THR A 45 -7.41 21.37 12.67
C THR A 45 -5.91 21.59 12.68
N VAL A 46 -5.47 22.85 12.70
CA VAL A 46 -4.03 23.21 12.62
C VAL A 46 -3.25 22.61 13.80
N GLU A 47 -3.90 22.48 14.96
CA GLU A 47 -3.32 21.92 16.18
C GLU A 47 -3.08 20.40 16.08
N GLU A 48 -4.02 19.64 15.49
CA GLU A 48 -3.84 18.20 15.27
C GLU A 48 -2.72 17.92 14.26
N ASN A 49 -2.57 18.77 13.24
CA ASN A 49 -1.47 18.67 12.28
C ASN A 49 -0.10 18.85 12.97
N GLU A 50 0.03 19.87 13.83
CA GLU A 50 1.27 20.09 14.59
C GLU A 50 1.58 18.93 15.54
N PHE A 51 0.56 18.32 16.15
CA PHE A 51 0.73 17.13 16.98
C PHE A 51 1.24 15.93 16.17
N LEU A 52 0.57 15.63 15.05
CA LEU A 52 0.92 14.51 14.16
C LEU A 52 2.31 14.69 13.55
N GLU A 53 2.67 15.91 13.12
CA GLU A 53 4.00 16.20 12.60
C GLU A 53 5.10 16.00 13.66
N ASN A 54 4.84 16.40 14.90
CA ASN A 54 5.80 16.22 16.00
C ASN A 54 5.94 14.75 16.40
N GLU A 55 4.85 13.99 16.41
CA GLU A 55 4.88 12.55 16.67
C GLU A 55 5.66 11.81 15.56
N TYR A 56 5.39 12.16 14.30
CA TYR A 56 6.09 11.59 13.14
C TYR A 56 7.59 11.90 13.18
N LYS A 57 7.98 13.13 13.52
CA LYS A 57 9.40 13.52 13.70
C LYS A 57 10.07 12.69 14.79
N LYS A 58 9.42 12.49 15.94
CA LYS A 58 9.96 11.67 17.04
C LYS A 58 10.13 10.20 16.64
N MET A 59 9.20 9.63 15.90
CA MET A 59 9.33 8.26 15.39
C MET A 59 10.51 8.13 14.43
N ILE A 60 10.71 9.10 13.52
CA ILE A 60 11.86 9.12 12.61
C ILE A 60 13.17 9.24 13.38
N GLU A 61 13.23 10.09 14.40
CA GLU A 61 14.43 10.26 15.24
C GLU A 61 14.74 8.97 16.00
N ALA A 62 13.74 8.31 16.60
CA ALA A 62 13.92 7.03 17.28
C ALA A 62 14.42 5.93 16.31
N LEU A 63 13.86 5.87 15.10
CA LEU A 63 14.32 4.94 14.05
C LEU A 63 15.75 5.24 13.59
N LYS A 64 16.17 6.52 13.56
CA LYS A 64 17.55 6.89 13.24
C LYS A 64 18.52 6.53 14.36
N GLU A 65 18.12 6.70 15.62
CA GLU A 65 18.91 6.27 16.78
C GLU A 65 19.06 4.75 16.84
N GLU A 66 18.03 3.98 16.48
CA GLU A 66 18.11 2.51 16.38
C GLU A 66 18.99 2.04 15.22
N LYS A 67 18.96 2.74 14.07
CA LYS A 67 19.78 2.42 12.88
C LYS A 67 21.27 2.73 13.02
N LEU A 68 21.70 3.44 14.06
CA LEU A 68 23.12 3.71 14.33
C LEU A 68 23.85 2.48 14.92
N SER A 69 23.20 1.30 14.97
CA SER A 69 23.80 0.05 15.46
C SER A 69 24.03 -1.01 14.36
N THR A 70 23.78 -0.69 13.08
CA THR A 70 23.84 -1.68 12.00
C THR A 70 24.94 -1.35 11.00
N GLU A 71 26.17 -1.72 11.33
CA GLU A 71 27.38 -1.65 10.48
C GLU A 71 27.35 -2.65 9.30
N GLU A 72 26.17 -3.18 8.93
CA GLU A 72 25.98 -4.18 7.87
C GLU A 72 25.11 -3.67 6.69
N LEU A 73 24.77 -2.37 6.66
CA LEU A 73 23.93 -1.77 5.59
C LEU A 73 24.70 -1.04 4.49
N ASP A 74 26.03 -0.92 4.60
CA ASP A 74 26.80 -0.03 3.72
C ASP A 74 26.90 -0.53 2.27
N GLU A 75 26.91 -1.84 2.01
CA GLU A 75 27.15 -2.35 0.64
C GLU A 75 25.90 -2.26 -0.27
N VAL A 76 24.68 -2.28 0.31
CA VAL A 76 23.43 -2.10 -0.45
C VAL A 76 23.05 -0.61 -0.55
N GLY A 77 23.43 0.18 0.45
CA GLY A 77 23.19 1.63 0.49
C GLY A 77 24.02 2.41 -0.53
N GLU A 78 25.27 2.04 -0.78
CA GLU A 78 26.16 2.74 -1.72
C GLU A 78 25.61 2.75 -3.16
N TYR A 79 25.04 1.63 -3.63
CA TYR A 79 24.45 1.54 -4.98
C TYR A 79 23.16 2.36 -5.13
N ALA A 80 22.40 2.55 -4.04
CA ALA A 80 21.19 3.35 -4.03
C ALA A 80 21.51 4.86 -3.90
N LEU A 81 22.57 5.21 -3.16
CA LEU A 81 23.02 6.58 -2.97
C LEU A 81 23.72 7.17 -4.20
N GLU A 82 24.47 6.39 -4.98
CA GLU A 82 25.03 6.86 -6.26
C GLU A 82 23.94 7.18 -7.32
N ASN A 83 22.71 6.68 -7.13
CA ASN A 83 21.54 7.00 -7.95
C ASN A 83 20.64 8.10 -7.35
N GLU A 84 21.09 8.89 -6.37
CA GLU A 84 20.33 10.06 -5.86
C GLU A 84 20.04 11.15 -6.93
N SER A 85 20.50 10.96 -8.17
CA SER A 85 20.17 11.81 -9.32
C SER A 85 19.31 11.13 -10.40
N SER A 86 18.81 9.91 -10.20
CA SER A 86 17.90 9.32 -11.18
C SER A 86 16.49 9.84 -10.93
N ASP A 87 16.03 10.73 -11.80
CA ASP A 87 14.61 11.03 -11.96
C ASP A 87 13.78 9.73 -11.94
N TYR A 88 12.53 9.80 -11.47
CA TYR A 88 11.61 8.64 -11.53
C TYR A 88 11.60 8.06 -12.95
N VAL A 89 12.02 6.81 -13.07
CA VAL A 89 11.99 6.07 -14.34
C VAL A 89 10.75 5.19 -14.33
N ASP A 90 9.86 5.40 -15.29
CA ASP A 90 8.69 4.55 -15.43
C ASP A 90 9.12 3.16 -15.95
N ALA A 91 8.61 2.11 -15.30
CA ALA A 91 8.81 0.74 -15.76
C ALA A 91 8.22 0.53 -17.18
N PHE A 92 7.20 1.31 -17.55
CA PHE A 92 6.64 1.29 -18.90
C PHE A 92 7.57 1.89 -19.96
N ASP A 93 8.55 2.72 -19.59
CA ASP A 93 9.52 3.26 -20.54
C ASP A 93 10.50 2.18 -21.04
N HIS A 94 10.62 1.07 -20.30
CA HIS A 94 11.57 -0.02 -20.57
C HIS A 94 10.86 -1.35 -20.86
N ILE A 95 9.59 -1.31 -21.27
CA ILE A 95 8.86 -2.51 -21.68
C ILE A 95 9.16 -2.84 -23.15
N GLU A 96 9.58 -4.08 -23.41
CA GLU A 96 9.76 -4.61 -24.76
C GLU A 96 8.82 -5.79 -24.97
N TYR A 97 8.24 -5.89 -26.17
CA TYR A 97 7.38 -7.03 -26.50
C TYR A 97 8.23 -8.27 -26.72
N ILE A 98 7.74 -9.39 -26.21
CA ILE A 98 8.42 -10.68 -26.36
C ILE A 98 8.55 -11.06 -27.86
N ASP A 99 7.60 -10.64 -28.70
CA ASP A 99 7.65 -10.85 -30.15
C ASP A 99 8.79 -10.06 -30.84
N ASP A 100 9.22 -8.94 -30.24
CA ASP A 100 10.35 -8.13 -30.73
C ASP A 100 11.69 -8.70 -30.25
N LEU A 101 11.66 -9.58 -29.24
CA LEU A 101 12.82 -10.18 -28.61
C LEU A 101 13.04 -11.59 -29.15
N ASP A 102 14.13 -11.82 -29.88
CA ASP A 102 14.54 -13.14 -30.40
C ASP A 102 15.07 -14.10 -29.30
N ILE A 103 14.57 -13.94 -28.07
CA ILE A 103 14.99 -14.68 -26.87
C ILE A 103 14.41 -16.10 -26.85
N LEU A 104 13.24 -16.28 -27.45
CA LEU A 104 12.53 -17.56 -27.47
C LEU A 104 12.90 -18.45 -28.67
N GLY A 105 13.61 -17.91 -29.66
CA GLY A 105 13.93 -18.64 -30.90
C GLY A 105 12.67 -19.13 -31.62
N ASP A 106 12.59 -20.43 -31.89
CA ASP A 106 11.42 -21.10 -32.50
C ASP A 106 10.48 -21.72 -31.44
N ASP A 107 10.83 -21.65 -30.16
CA ASP A 107 10.03 -22.21 -29.08
C ASP A 107 8.89 -21.24 -28.70
N SER A 108 7.69 -21.76 -28.45
CA SER A 108 6.57 -20.94 -28.00
C SER A 108 6.79 -20.43 -26.56
N LEU A 109 6.14 -19.32 -26.18
CA LEU A 109 6.20 -18.79 -24.81
C LEU A 109 5.86 -19.87 -23.76
N GLU A 110 4.87 -20.71 -24.05
CA GLU A 110 4.41 -21.77 -23.16
C GLU A 110 5.47 -22.87 -22.98
N ASP A 111 6.23 -23.16 -24.03
CA ASP A 111 7.27 -24.18 -24.02
C ASP A 111 8.54 -23.66 -23.34
N ALA A 112 8.94 -22.42 -23.62
CA ALA A 112 10.16 -21.80 -23.10
C ALA A 112 10.02 -21.30 -21.65
N THR A 113 8.80 -21.12 -21.13
CA THR A 113 8.57 -20.59 -19.78
C THR A 113 7.66 -21.47 -18.93
N GLU A 114 7.80 -21.39 -17.61
CA GLU A 114 6.98 -22.06 -16.61
C GLU A 114 6.22 -21.01 -15.79
N GLU A 115 4.91 -21.18 -15.63
CA GLU A 115 4.08 -20.28 -14.84
C GLU A 115 4.19 -20.62 -13.35
N ILE A 116 4.70 -19.67 -12.57
CA ILE A 116 4.87 -19.82 -11.12
C ILE A 116 3.66 -19.21 -10.40
N PHE A 117 3.11 -18.12 -10.94
CA PHE A 117 1.90 -17.45 -10.46
C PHE A 117 1.09 -16.91 -11.64
N PRO A 118 -0.22 -16.61 -11.46
CA PRO A 118 -1.04 -16.01 -12.51
C PRO A 118 -0.38 -14.77 -13.10
N GLY A 119 0.03 -14.86 -14.38
CA GLY A 119 0.69 -13.77 -15.09
C GLY A 119 2.20 -13.60 -14.83
N VAL A 120 2.83 -14.47 -14.01
CA VAL A 120 4.27 -14.46 -13.76
C VAL A 120 4.89 -15.78 -14.23
N ARG A 121 5.68 -15.69 -15.29
CA ARG A 121 6.32 -16.84 -15.94
C ARG A 121 7.85 -16.73 -15.84
N LYS A 122 8.51 -17.84 -15.56
CA LYS A 122 9.96 -17.96 -15.48
C LYS A 122 10.50 -18.70 -16.71
N LEU A 123 11.58 -18.23 -17.32
CA LEU A 123 12.26 -18.97 -18.38
C LEU A 123 12.77 -20.31 -17.84
N LYS A 124 12.43 -21.40 -18.54
CA LYS A 124 12.98 -22.73 -18.27
C LYS A 124 14.44 -22.69 -18.70
N GLY A 125 15.35 -22.53 -17.74
CA GLY A 125 16.77 -22.34 -18.03
C GLY A 125 17.33 -23.48 -18.88
N LYS A 126 17.93 -23.13 -20.03
CA LYS A 126 19.10 -23.84 -20.54
C LYS A 126 20.29 -23.38 -19.69
N TYR A 127 20.68 -24.21 -18.71
CA TYR A 127 22.07 -24.26 -18.27
C TYR A 127 22.80 -25.28 -19.13
#